data_AF-A0A4R7BU54-F1
#
_entry.id   AF-A0A4R7BU54-F1
#
_cell.length_a   1.000
_cell.length_b   1.000
_cell.length_c   1.000
_cell.angle_alpha   90.00
_cell.angle_beta   90.00
_cell.angle_gamma   90.00
#
_symmetry.space_group_name_H-M   'P 1'
#
loop_
_entity.id
_entity.type
_entity.pdbx_description
1 polymer ?
#
loop_
_entity_poly.entity_id
_entity_poly.type
_entity_poly.pdbx_seq_one_letter_code
_entity_poly.pdbx_strand_id
1 'polypeptide(L)'
;MASRTVTRSADTERDTGKPVTAAYLERAAVFYLERYASSSENLRRVLLRKARRRSGAQPDEDTAKLIDETVDKAIRSGLVDDAAYAGARLGTLLRRGASVSRAKAALAAKGIAGGTIEAALGEAEPDDFAQARRYAERRRLGPFRRLADPARRDRDLAALVRAGFSYRAATAALAPRTDEETEPSG
;
A
#
# COMPACT_ATOMS: atom_id res chain seq x y z
N MET A 1 -8.75 14.91 -70.98
CA MET A 1 -7.56 14.13 -70.54
C MET A 1 -6.67 15.03 -69.72
N ALA A 2 -6.56 14.79 -68.41
CA ALA A 2 -5.40 15.05 -67.55
C ALA A 2 -5.86 14.99 -66.07
N SER A 3 -5.31 14.01 -65.38
CA SER A 3 -5.66 13.47 -64.07
C SER A 3 -5.75 14.48 -62.91
N ARG A 4 -6.79 14.30 -62.08
CA ARG A 4 -6.77 14.67 -60.66
C ARG A 4 -6.02 13.58 -59.90
N THR A 5 -4.90 13.93 -59.29
CA THR A 5 -4.20 13.03 -58.36
C THR A 5 -4.87 13.13 -56.99
N VAL A 6 -5.66 12.11 -56.64
CA VAL A 6 -6.11 11.88 -55.25
C VAL A 6 -5.03 11.04 -54.59
N THR A 7 -4.15 11.67 -53.82
CA THR A 7 -3.23 10.93 -52.95
C THR A 7 -4.02 10.45 -51.74
N ARG A 8 -4.52 9.21 -51.83
CA ARG A 8 -5.07 8.43 -50.72
C ARG A 8 -3.91 8.12 -49.76
N SER A 9 -3.72 8.95 -48.74
CA SER A 9 -2.78 8.64 -47.65
C SER A 9 -3.42 7.58 -46.78
N ALA A 10 -2.80 6.40 -46.79
CA ALA A 10 -3.21 5.23 -46.05
C ALA A 10 -3.34 5.56 -44.56
N ASP A 11 -4.55 5.35 -44.06
CA ASP A 11 -4.84 5.22 -42.64
C ASP A 11 -3.87 4.18 -42.07
N THR A 12 -3.00 4.59 -41.16
CA THR A 12 -2.08 3.73 -40.45
C THR A 12 -2.91 2.64 -39.76
N GLU A 13 -2.87 1.41 -40.28
CA GLU A 13 -3.30 0.22 -39.57
C GLU A 13 -2.56 0.22 -38.23
N ARG A 14 -3.26 0.65 -37.19
CA ARG A 14 -2.76 0.63 -35.82
C ARG A 14 -2.33 -0.80 -35.56
N ASP A 15 -1.05 -0.98 -35.24
CA ASP A 15 -0.51 -2.21 -34.67
C ASP A 15 -1.37 -2.58 -33.45
N THR A 16 -2.40 -3.39 -33.68
CA THR A 16 -3.35 -3.76 -32.63
C THR A 16 -2.63 -4.81 -31.80
N GLY A 17 -2.35 -4.46 -30.54
CA GLY A 17 -1.58 -5.33 -29.66
C GLY A 17 -2.20 -6.72 -29.51
N LYS A 18 -1.38 -7.68 -29.07
CA LYS A 18 -1.79 -9.10 -28.95
C LYS A 18 -3.07 -9.25 -28.13
N PRO A 19 -3.97 -10.18 -28.48
CA PRO A 19 -5.23 -10.37 -27.75
C PRO A 19 -4.96 -10.76 -26.30
N VAL A 20 -5.78 -10.24 -25.39
CA VAL A 20 -5.80 -10.60 -23.97
C VAL A 20 -6.71 -11.81 -23.82
N THR A 21 -6.16 -12.94 -23.37
CA THR A 21 -6.90 -14.20 -23.21
C THR A 21 -6.90 -14.62 -21.74
N ALA A 22 -7.87 -15.44 -21.34
CA ALA A 22 -7.93 -16.02 -19.99
C ALA A 22 -6.61 -16.70 -19.60
N ALA A 23 -6.08 -17.55 -20.48
CA ALA A 23 -4.82 -18.26 -20.25
C ALA A 23 -3.62 -17.31 -20.07
N TYR A 24 -3.61 -16.14 -20.73
CA TYR A 24 -2.59 -15.13 -20.50
C TYR A 24 -2.71 -14.51 -19.10
N LEU A 25 -3.94 -14.16 -18.68
CA LEU A 25 -4.21 -13.56 -17.37
C LEU A 25 -3.88 -14.52 -16.24
N GLU A 26 -4.24 -15.80 -16.37
CA GLU A 26 -3.92 -16.84 -15.37
C GLU A 26 -2.41 -16.98 -15.20
N ARG A 27 -1.64 -17.14 -16.29
CA ARG A 27 -0.17 -17.21 -16.21
C ARG A 27 0.42 -15.93 -15.61
N ALA A 28 -0.13 -14.77 -15.97
CA ALA A 28 0.32 -13.50 -15.44
C ALA A 28 0.04 -13.34 -13.94
N ALA A 29 -1.09 -13.86 -13.46
CA ALA A 29 -1.48 -13.86 -12.06
C ALA A 29 -0.57 -14.78 -11.25
N VAL A 30 -0.42 -16.05 -11.65
CA VAL A 30 0.44 -17.03 -10.98
C VAL A 30 1.87 -16.50 -10.87
N PHE A 31 2.45 -16.07 -12.01
CA PHE A 31 3.80 -15.53 -12.04
C PHE A 31 3.97 -14.32 -11.11
N TYR A 32 2.93 -13.50 -10.93
CA TYR A 32 2.98 -12.35 -10.02
C TYR A 32 2.90 -12.80 -8.55
N LEU A 33 1.97 -13.68 -8.22
CA LEU A 33 1.70 -14.14 -6.87
C LEU A 33 2.83 -15.01 -6.30
N GLU A 34 3.57 -15.72 -7.14
CA GLU A 34 4.80 -16.44 -6.75
C GLU A 34 5.87 -15.53 -6.13
N ARG A 35 5.87 -14.23 -6.47
CA ARG A 35 6.90 -13.28 -6.06
C ARG A 35 6.41 -12.22 -5.09
N TYR A 36 5.11 -11.94 -5.08
CA TYR A 36 4.54 -10.83 -4.33
C TYR A 36 3.24 -11.25 -3.66
N ALA A 37 3.22 -11.15 -2.32
CA ALA A 37 1.97 -11.12 -1.58
C ALA A 37 1.12 -9.93 -2.04
N SER A 38 -0.16 -10.17 -2.31
CA SER A 38 -1.07 -9.18 -2.87
C SER A 38 -2.47 -9.33 -2.29
N SER A 39 -3.18 -8.20 -2.18
CA SER A 39 -4.63 -8.20 -2.08
C SER A 39 -5.29 -8.51 -3.42
N SER A 40 -6.56 -8.90 -3.38
CA SER A 40 -7.42 -9.12 -4.54
C SER A 40 -7.47 -7.89 -5.46
N GLU A 41 -7.72 -6.72 -4.88
CA GLU A 41 -7.82 -5.46 -5.64
C GLU A 41 -6.47 -4.98 -6.18
N ASN A 42 -5.37 -5.28 -5.51
CA ASN A 42 -4.04 -5.01 -6.07
C ASN A 42 -3.73 -5.96 -7.24
N LEU A 43 -4.13 -7.23 -7.16
CA LEU A 43 -3.99 -8.18 -8.26
C LEU A 43 -4.81 -7.74 -9.47
N ARG A 44 -6.08 -7.35 -9.28
CA ARG A 44 -6.95 -6.79 -10.33
C ARG A 44 -6.28 -5.62 -11.05
N ARG A 45 -5.76 -4.64 -10.32
CA ARG A 45 -5.01 -3.50 -10.90
C ARG A 45 -3.76 -3.91 -11.66
N VAL A 46 -3.04 -4.92 -11.18
CA VAL A 46 -1.87 -5.47 -11.88
C VAL A 46 -2.26 -6.11 -13.20
N LEU A 47 -3.33 -6.92 -13.21
CA LEU A 47 -3.84 -7.58 -14.40
C LEU A 47 -4.40 -6.58 -15.42
N LEU A 48 -5.15 -5.57 -14.99
CA LEU A 48 -5.61 -4.46 -15.85
C LEU A 48 -4.44 -3.76 -16.55
N ARG A 49 -3.37 -3.46 -15.81
CA ARG A 49 -2.17 -2.83 -16.39
C ARG A 49 -1.46 -3.76 -17.37
N LYS A 50 -1.43 -5.06 -17.11
CA LYS A 50 -0.85 -6.05 -18.02
C LYS A 50 -1.68 -6.22 -19.30
N ALA A 51 -3.00 -6.25 -19.17
CA ALA A 51 -3.93 -6.28 -20.30
C ALA A 51 -3.71 -5.07 -21.22
N ARG A 52 -3.69 -3.85 -20.67
CA ARG A 52 -3.41 -2.62 -21.41
C ARG A 52 -2.11 -2.66 -22.20
N ARG A 53 -1.02 -3.10 -21.56
CA ARG A 53 0.28 -3.19 -22.21
C ARG A 53 0.31 -4.24 -23.32
N ARG A 54 -0.52 -5.28 -23.21
CA ARG A 54 -0.55 -6.38 -24.18
C ARG A 54 -1.39 -6.02 -25.40
N SER A 55 -2.59 -5.48 -25.19
CA SER A 55 -3.50 -5.08 -26.28
C SER A 55 -3.17 -3.72 -26.89
N GLY A 56 -2.40 -2.88 -26.19
CA GLY A 56 -2.16 -1.50 -26.59
C GLY A 56 -3.37 -0.58 -26.38
N ALA A 57 -4.45 -1.08 -25.76
CA ALA A 57 -5.71 -0.37 -25.60
C ALA A 57 -6.29 -0.50 -24.19
N GLN A 58 -7.31 0.31 -23.89
CA GLN A 58 -8.13 0.14 -22.70
C GLN A 58 -8.81 -1.25 -22.72
N PRO A 59 -8.81 -2.01 -21.60
CA PRO A 59 -9.57 -3.24 -21.52
C PRO A 59 -11.06 -2.94 -21.70
N ASP A 60 -11.69 -3.66 -22.61
CA ASP A 60 -13.13 -3.69 -22.78
C ASP A 60 -13.81 -4.51 -21.66
N GLU A 61 -15.13 -4.58 -21.72
CA GLU A 61 -15.94 -5.27 -20.71
C GLU A 61 -15.61 -6.78 -20.65
N ASP A 62 -15.40 -7.42 -21.79
CA ASP A 62 -15.05 -8.84 -21.84
C ASP A 62 -13.68 -9.10 -21.22
N THR A 63 -12.68 -8.25 -21.51
CA THR A 63 -11.38 -8.34 -20.85
C THR A 63 -11.48 -8.08 -19.34
N ALA A 64 -12.33 -7.14 -18.92
CA ALA A 64 -12.57 -6.89 -17.49
C ALA A 64 -13.19 -8.12 -16.81
N LYS A 65 -14.19 -8.76 -17.42
CA LYS A 65 -14.78 -10.02 -16.90
C LYS A 65 -13.73 -11.13 -16.75
N LEU A 66 -12.85 -11.31 -17.74
CA LEU A 66 -11.78 -12.30 -17.65
C LEU A 66 -10.78 -12.01 -16.50
N ILE A 67 -10.51 -10.73 -16.22
CA ILE A 67 -9.66 -10.33 -15.09
C ILE A 67 -10.35 -10.69 -13.77
N ASP A 68 -11.63 -10.39 -13.66
CA ASP A 68 -12.45 -10.64 -12.47
C ASP A 68 -12.52 -12.14 -12.18
N GLU A 69 -12.82 -12.96 -13.18
CA GLU A 69 -12.79 -14.42 -13.10
C GLU A 69 -11.42 -14.96 -12.67
N THR A 70 -10.33 -14.36 -13.16
CA THR A 70 -8.96 -14.74 -12.79
C THR A 70 -8.69 -14.41 -11.32
N VAL A 71 -9.12 -13.25 -10.83
CA VAL A 71 -8.96 -12.85 -9.42
C VAL A 71 -9.78 -13.76 -8.52
N ASP A 72 -11.04 -14.05 -8.89
CA ASP A 72 -11.90 -14.93 -8.13
C ASP A 72 -11.35 -16.36 -8.07
N LYS A 73 -10.76 -16.85 -9.16
CA LYS A 73 -10.06 -18.14 -9.18
C LYS A 73 -8.88 -18.14 -8.20
N ALA A 74 -8.08 -17.06 -8.17
CA ALA A 74 -6.96 -16.93 -7.23
C ALA A 74 -7.41 -16.88 -5.77
N ILE A 75 -8.55 -16.26 -5.48
CA ILE A 75 -9.16 -16.25 -4.14
C ILE A 75 -9.63 -17.66 -3.77
N ARG A 76 -10.44 -18.31 -4.62
CA ARG A 76 -10.95 -19.67 -4.39
C ARG A 76 -9.85 -20.71 -4.23
N SER A 77 -8.71 -20.53 -4.91
CA SER A 77 -7.56 -21.42 -4.78
C SER A 77 -6.63 -21.07 -3.61
N GLY A 78 -6.95 -20.06 -2.80
CA GLY A 78 -6.15 -19.63 -1.64
C GLY A 78 -4.84 -18.92 -2.00
N LEU A 79 -4.62 -18.57 -3.27
CA LEU A 79 -3.44 -17.80 -3.69
C LEU A 79 -3.55 -16.32 -3.28
N VAL A 80 -4.78 -15.86 -3.06
CA VAL A 80 -5.08 -14.54 -2.52
C VAL A 80 -5.99 -14.70 -1.31
N ASP A 81 -5.57 -14.12 -0.20
CA ASP A 81 -6.36 -14.00 1.02
C ASP A 81 -6.18 -12.57 1.55
N ASP A 82 -7.25 -11.77 1.45
CA ASP A 82 -7.23 -10.38 1.88
C ASP A 82 -7.11 -10.22 3.40
N ALA A 83 -7.62 -11.18 4.19
CA ALA A 83 -7.51 -11.16 5.65
C ALA A 83 -6.07 -11.46 6.08
N ALA A 84 -5.48 -12.53 5.56
CA ALA A 84 -4.08 -12.85 5.82
C ALA A 84 -3.15 -11.74 5.34
N TYR A 85 -3.41 -11.15 4.16
CA TYR A 85 -2.67 -10.01 3.65
C TYR A 85 -2.79 -8.80 4.58
N ALA A 86 -4.00 -8.48 5.04
CA ALA A 86 -4.26 -7.34 5.92
C ALA A 86 -3.50 -7.49 7.25
N GLY A 87 -3.57 -8.64 7.91
CA GLY A 87 -2.87 -8.92 9.16
C GLY A 87 -1.35 -8.78 9.02
N ALA A 88 -0.75 -9.45 8.01
CA ALA A 88 0.68 -9.38 7.77
C ALA A 88 1.17 -7.95 7.45
N ARG A 89 0.40 -7.23 6.62
CA ARG A 89 0.73 -5.85 6.23
C ARG A 89 0.56 -4.88 7.41
N LEU A 90 -0.51 -5.02 8.19
CA LEU A 90 -0.77 -4.25 9.40
C LEU A 90 0.38 -4.42 10.39
N GLY A 91 0.73 -5.67 10.74
CA GLY A 91 1.82 -5.95 11.67
C GLY A 91 3.15 -5.32 11.21
N THR A 92 3.43 -5.31 9.90
CA THR A 92 4.61 -4.65 9.34
C THR A 92 4.57 -3.13 9.50
N LEU A 93 3.40 -2.51 9.28
CA LEU A 93 3.21 -1.07 9.43
C LEU A 93 3.35 -0.64 10.90
N LEU A 94 2.70 -1.37 11.80
CA LEU A 94 2.78 -1.17 13.24
C LEU A 94 4.21 -1.30 13.74
N ARG A 95 4.94 -2.38 13.39
CA ARG A 95 6.36 -2.51 13.79
C ARG A 95 7.24 -1.32 13.38
N ARG A 96 6.89 -0.61 12.30
CA ARG A 96 7.59 0.60 11.81
C ARG A 96 7.11 1.91 12.46
N GLY A 97 6.22 1.84 13.45
CA GLY A 97 5.62 2.99 14.11
C GLY A 97 4.62 3.73 13.22
N ALA A 98 3.80 3.02 12.45
CA ALA A 98 2.64 3.63 11.82
C ALA A 98 1.52 3.82 12.86
N SER A 99 0.85 4.97 12.82
CA SER A 99 -0.40 5.15 13.56
C SER A 99 -1.49 4.24 12.99
N VAL A 100 -2.52 3.95 13.80
CA VAL A 100 -3.70 3.19 13.36
C VAL A 100 -4.33 3.84 12.13
N SER A 101 -4.51 5.17 12.15
CA SER A 101 -5.08 5.92 11.03
C SER A 101 -4.28 5.72 9.73
N ARG A 102 -2.94 5.79 9.79
CA ARG A 102 -2.09 5.52 8.63
C ARG A 102 -2.10 4.06 8.18
N ALA A 103 -2.19 3.12 9.13
CA ALA A 103 -2.29 1.71 8.79
C ALA A 103 -3.60 1.41 8.06
N LYS A 104 -4.73 1.93 8.56
CA LYS A 104 -6.05 1.86 7.90
C LYS A 104 -5.98 2.41 6.48
N ALA A 105 -5.45 3.62 6.30
CA ALA A 105 -5.34 4.26 4.99
C ALA A 105 -4.45 3.45 4.03
N ALA A 106 -3.34 2.86 4.51
CA ALA A 106 -2.46 2.04 3.69
C ALA A 106 -3.11 0.73 3.23
N LEU A 107 -3.94 0.11 4.07
CA LEU A 107 -4.71 -1.09 3.72
C LEU A 107 -5.87 -0.76 2.76
N ALA A 108 -6.59 0.33 3.02
CA ALA A 108 -7.65 0.82 2.13
C ALA A 108 -7.11 1.16 0.73
N ALA A 109 -5.91 1.74 0.63
CA ALA A 109 -5.24 1.97 -0.66
C ALA A 109 -4.90 0.67 -1.41
N LYS A 110 -4.80 -0.46 -0.69
CA LYS A 110 -4.69 -1.81 -1.26
C LYS A 110 -6.04 -2.45 -1.57
N GLY A 111 -7.14 -1.76 -1.32
CA GLY A 111 -8.50 -2.22 -1.60
C GLY A 111 -9.02 -3.23 -0.59
N ILE A 112 -8.41 -3.31 0.59
CA ILE A 112 -8.92 -4.17 1.67
C ILE A 112 -10.21 -3.55 2.22
N ALA A 113 -11.24 -4.38 2.36
CA ALA A 113 -12.53 -3.97 2.90
C ALA A 113 -12.42 -3.48 4.35
N GLY A 114 -13.26 -2.50 4.71
CA GLY A 114 -13.25 -1.90 6.06
C GLY A 114 -13.42 -2.94 7.17
N GLY A 115 -14.35 -3.88 7.02
CA GLY A 115 -14.56 -4.95 8.01
C GLY A 115 -13.32 -5.81 8.25
N THR A 116 -12.58 -6.16 7.18
CA THR A 116 -11.31 -6.90 7.28
C THR A 116 -10.22 -6.08 7.98
N ILE A 117 -10.18 -4.77 7.73
CA ILE A 117 -9.24 -3.86 8.41
C ILE A 117 -9.56 -3.80 9.91
N GLU A 118 -10.84 -3.62 10.28
CA GLU A 118 -11.23 -3.57 11.70
C GLU A 118 -10.97 -4.90 12.40
N ALA A 119 -11.23 -6.04 11.76
CA ALA A 119 -10.91 -7.36 12.31
C ALA A 119 -9.41 -7.52 12.58
N ALA A 120 -8.57 -7.20 11.59
CA ALA A 120 -7.11 -7.26 11.76
C ALA A 120 -6.59 -6.33 12.86
N LEU A 121 -7.22 -5.16 13.06
CA LEU A 121 -6.89 -4.25 14.15
C LEU A 121 -7.35 -4.76 15.51
N GLY A 122 -8.51 -5.40 15.58
CA GLY A 122 -9.01 -6.06 16.78
C GLY A 122 -8.08 -7.18 17.23
N GLU A 123 -7.54 -7.97 16.31
CA GLU A 123 -6.55 -9.01 16.62
C GLU A 123 -5.19 -8.44 17.04
N ALA A 124 -4.77 -7.31 16.45
CA ALA A 124 -3.45 -6.74 16.67
C ALA A 124 -3.36 -5.84 17.92
N GLU A 125 -4.49 -5.34 18.42
CA GLU A 125 -4.62 -4.44 19.59
C GLU A 125 -3.50 -3.37 19.68
N PRO A 126 -3.35 -2.50 18.66
CA PRO A 126 -2.21 -1.59 18.60
C PRO A 126 -2.25 -0.51 19.69
N ASP A 127 -1.15 -0.38 20.42
CA ASP A 127 -0.93 0.73 21.36
C ASP A 127 -0.43 2.00 20.65
N ASP A 128 -1.30 3.02 20.56
CA ASP A 128 -1.00 4.33 19.95
C ASP A 128 0.24 5.00 20.59
N PHE A 129 0.46 4.84 21.90
CA PHE A 129 1.61 5.42 22.60
C PHE A 129 2.91 4.73 22.20
N ALA A 130 2.94 3.39 22.19
CA ALA A 130 4.08 2.63 21.70
C ALA A 130 4.39 2.97 20.23
N GLN A 131 3.38 3.11 19.37
CA GLN A 131 3.59 3.45 17.96
C GLN A 131 4.11 4.88 17.77
N ALA A 132 3.60 5.85 18.52
CA ALA A 132 4.09 7.23 18.50
C ALA A 132 5.57 7.29 18.92
N ARG A 133 5.94 6.55 19.97
CA ARG A 133 7.34 6.46 20.44
C ARG A 133 8.26 5.87 19.37
N ARG A 134 7.88 4.74 18.77
CA ARG A 134 8.64 4.11 17.66
C ARG A 134 8.80 5.06 16.47
N TYR A 135 7.75 5.82 16.14
CA TYR A 135 7.81 6.83 15.08
C TYR A 135 8.80 7.94 15.41
N ALA A 136 8.73 8.49 16.63
CA ALA A 136 9.62 9.54 17.11
C ALA A 136 11.09 9.09 17.11
N GLU A 137 11.36 7.87 17.58
CA GLU A 137 12.69 7.26 17.58
C GLU A 137 13.25 7.11 16.16
N ARG A 138 12.49 6.48 15.27
CA ARG A 138 12.89 6.29 13.86
C ARG A 138 13.14 7.61 13.13
N ARG A 139 12.42 8.66 13.51
CA ARG A 139 12.52 10.00 12.90
C ARG A 139 13.46 10.94 13.68
N ARG A 140 14.09 10.47 14.77
CA ARG A 140 14.99 11.24 15.65
C ARG A 140 14.36 12.56 16.12
N LEU A 141 13.10 12.49 16.55
CA LEU A 141 12.34 13.62 17.07
C LEU A 141 12.55 13.76 18.58
N GLY A 142 12.45 14.99 19.09
CA GLY A 142 12.54 15.31 20.52
C GLY A 142 13.70 14.59 21.23
N PRO A 143 13.41 13.73 22.23
CA PRO A 143 14.42 13.07 23.06
C PRO A 143 15.31 12.07 22.30
N PHE A 144 14.90 11.64 21.10
CA PHE A 144 15.68 10.73 20.25
C PHE A 144 16.65 11.45 19.32
N ARG A 145 16.70 12.78 19.38
CA ARG A 145 17.67 13.60 18.66
C ARG A 145 19.00 13.60 19.40
N ARG A 146 20.13 13.64 18.67
CA ARG A 146 21.47 13.68 19.27
C ARG A 146 21.71 14.89 20.17
N LEU A 147 21.16 16.05 19.80
CA LEU A 147 21.24 17.29 20.57
C LEU A 147 19.82 17.78 20.83
N ALA A 148 19.48 18.03 22.08
CA ALA A 148 18.17 18.56 22.45
C ALA A 148 18.00 19.98 21.89
N ASP A 149 16.84 20.25 21.30
CA ASP A 149 16.48 21.57 20.75
C ASP A 149 15.02 21.86 21.14
N PRO A 150 14.79 22.56 22.26
CA PRO A 150 13.44 22.89 22.72
C PRO A 150 12.63 23.68 21.68
N ALA A 151 13.28 24.50 20.84
CA ALA A 151 12.62 25.27 19.78
C ALA A 151 12.09 24.40 18.62
N ARG A 152 12.39 23.10 18.62
CA ARG A 152 11.81 22.11 17.69
C ARG A 152 10.60 21.38 18.24
N ARG A 153 10.24 21.54 19.52
CA ARG A 153 9.18 20.75 20.13
C ARG A 153 7.85 20.87 19.38
N ASP A 154 7.43 22.08 19.02
CA ASP A 154 6.17 22.29 18.28
C ASP A 154 6.21 21.68 16.88
N ARG A 155 7.38 21.75 16.21
CA ARG A 155 7.58 21.12 14.89
C ARG A 155 7.53 19.60 14.97
N ASP A 156 8.16 19.02 15.99
CA ASP A 156 8.18 17.58 16.23
C ASP A 156 6.78 17.07 16.61
N LEU A 157 6.05 17.83 17.44
CA LEU A 157 4.65 17.56 17.78
C LEU A 157 3.76 17.60 16.53
N ALA A 158 3.88 18.63 15.71
CA ALA A 158 3.15 18.74 14.44
C ALA A 158 3.50 17.61 13.46
N ALA A 159 4.73 17.08 13.49
CA ALA A 159 5.12 15.94 12.66
C ALA A 159 4.45 14.62 13.11
N LEU A 160 4.26 14.42 14.42
CA LEU A 160 3.53 13.27 14.98
C LEU A 160 2.02 13.38 14.74
N VAL A 161 1.42 14.56 14.93
CA VAL A 161 -0.02 14.77 14.66
C VAL A 161 -0.32 14.58 13.17
N ARG A 162 0.49 15.15 12.27
CA ARG A 162 0.38 14.87 10.82
C ARG A 162 0.67 13.42 10.47
N ALA A 163 1.31 12.67 11.37
CA ALA A 163 1.46 11.23 11.25
C ALA A 163 0.25 10.42 11.69
N GLY A 164 -0.81 11.07 12.18
CA GLY A 164 -2.07 10.47 12.58
C GLY A 164 -2.07 9.98 14.02
N PHE A 165 -1.13 10.42 14.85
CA PHE A 165 -1.14 10.13 16.30
C PHE A 165 -2.02 11.13 17.04
N SER A 166 -2.63 10.67 18.14
CA SER A 166 -3.34 11.55 19.05
C SER A 166 -2.38 12.57 19.68
N TYR A 167 -2.89 13.75 20.06
CA TYR A 167 -2.09 14.77 20.74
C TYR A 167 -1.44 14.22 22.02
N ARG A 168 -2.16 13.38 22.77
CA ARG A 168 -1.65 12.73 23.99
C ARG A 168 -0.48 11.79 23.69
N ALA A 169 -0.62 10.87 22.74
CA ALA A 169 0.45 9.97 22.36
C ALA A 169 1.65 10.73 21.78
N ALA A 170 1.40 11.76 20.98
CA ALA A 170 2.46 12.60 20.42
C ALA A 170 3.25 13.35 21.51
N THR A 171 2.54 13.91 22.51
CA THR A 171 3.16 14.60 23.65
C THR A 171 3.99 13.64 24.50
N ALA A 172 3.43 12.47 24.81
CA ALA A 172 4.10 11.43 25.57
C ALA A 172 5.35 10.90 24.86
N ALA A 173 5.29 10.70 23.53
CA ALA A 173 6.43 10.25 22.74
C ALA A 173 7.60 11.26 22.72
N LEU A 174 7.33 12.54 22.99
CA LEU A 174 8.35 13.58 23.09
C LEU A 174 8.74 13.90 24.53
N ALA A 175 8.19 13.22 25.54
CA ALA A 175 8.62 13.41 26.91
C ALA A 175 10.10 12.99 27.07
N PRO A 176 10.88 13.67 27.93
CA PRO A 176 12.25 13.26 28.22
C PRO A 176 12.27 11.79 28.64
N ARG A 177 13.36 11.08 28.32
CA ARG A 177 13.59 9.78 28.95
C ARG A 177 13.83 10.06 30.43
N THR A 178 12.95 9.58 31.29
CA THR A 178 13.29 9.37 32.69
C THR A 178 14.25 8.18 32.69
N ASP A 179 15.54 8.46 32.56
CA ASP A 179 16.55 7.45 32.85
C ASP A 179 16.57 7.33 34.39
N GLU A 180 15.77 6.42 34.94
CA GLU A 180 16.01 5.89 36.29
C GLU A 180 17.12 4.84 36.18
N GLU A 181 18.10 5.00 37.07
CA GLU A 181 19.31 4.19 37.31
C GLU A 181 20.43 4.29 36.25
N THR A 182 21.25 5.33 36.40
CA THR A 182 22.70 5.13 36.38
C THR A 182 23.20 5.49 37.78
N GLU A 183 23.43 4.47 38.61
CA GLU A 183 24.04 4.61 39.92
C GLU A 183 25.33 5.46 39.84
N PRO A 184 25.60 6.34 40.82
CA PRO A 184 26.90 6.98 40.91
C PRO A 184 27.92 5.94 41.38
N SER A 185 28.71 5.40 40.45
CA SER A 185 29.92 4.66 40.80
C SER A 185 31.12 5.60 40.84
N GLY A 186 31.69 5.77 42.03
CA GLY A 186 33.09 6.18 42.26
C GLY A 186 33.30 7.64 42.58
#